data_AF-A0A196MI07-F1
#
_entry.id   AF-A0A196MI07-F1
#
_cell.length_a   1.000
_cell.length_b   1.000
_cell.length_c   1.000
_cell.angle_alpha   90.00
_cell.angle_beta   90.00
_cell.angle_gamma   90.00
#
_symmetry.space_group_name_H-M   'P 1'
#
loop_
_entity.id
_entity.type
_entity.pdbx_description
1 polymer ?
#
loop_
_entity_poly.entity_id
_entity_poly.type
_entity_poly.pdbx_seq_one_letter_code
_entity_poly.pdbx_strand_id
1 'polypeptide(L)'
;MIRSVLGPSALTVSALMAAFVAGASPGHAQEAQADTFVTMEEISVPIIDASRVEGVLRVSIILQARDAEGAAGLARRMPELRAAGLGAAIEFARLHASPFTPVDVRKLSAQLTPALISVDAGIARVLIVKVSALAA
;
A
#
# COMPACT_ATOMS: atom_id res chain seq x y z
N MET A 1 -63.73 -17.88 -29.94
CA MET A 1 -63.79 -18.91 -28.87
C MET A 1 -62.58 -19.83 -29.07
N ILE A 2 -61.40 -19.46 -28.55
CA ILE A 2 -60.83 -19.83 -27.23
C ILE A 2 -60.60 -21.35 -27.08
N ARG A 3 -59.32 -21.76 -27.14
CA ARG A 3 -58.55 -22.64 -26.21
C ARG A 3 -57.17 -22.92 -26.86
N SER A 4 -56.02 -22.46 -26.32
CA SER A 4 -55.25 -23.03 -25.18
C SER A 4 -54.82 -24.50 -25.47
N VAL A 5 -53.58 -24.97 -25.37
CA VAL A 5 -52.38 -24.62 -24.57
C VAL A 5 -51.10 -25.20 -25.22
N LEU A 6 -50.00 -24.47 -25.04
CA LEU A 6 -48.58 -24.84 -24.90
C LEU A 6 -48.21 -26.31 -24.64
N GLY A 7 -47.13 -26.78 -25.27
CA GLY A 7 -46.40 -28.01 -24.91
C GLY A 7 -45.01 -28.05 -25.57
N PRO A 8 -43.91 -27.87 -24.82
CA PRO A 8 -42.56 -27.70 -25.37
C PRO A 8 -41.88 -29.05 -25.62
N SER A 9 -41.04 -29.14 -26.65
CA SER A 9 -40.09 -30.25 -26.78
C SER A 9 -38.73 -29.70 -27.23
N ALA A 10 -37.81 -29.82 -26.28
CA ALA A 10 -36.43 -29.43 -26.32
C ALA A 10 -35.65 -30.19 -27.40
N LEU A 11 -34.81 -29.46 -28.15
CA LEU A 11 -33.62 -30.02 -28.77
C LEU A 11 -32.43 -29.16 -28.35
N THR A 12 -31.76 -29.68 -27.33
CA THR A 12 -30.45 -29.30 -26.81
C THR A 12 -29.37 -29.53 -27.87
N VAL A 13 -28.65 -28.47 -28.27
CA VAL A 13 -27.38 -28.60 -29.00
C VAL A 13 -26.25 -28.29 -28.01
N SER A 14 -25.53 -29.35 -27.66
CA SER A 14 -24.41 -29.37 -26.72
C SER A 14 -23.27 -28.43 -27.13
N ALA A 15 -22.86 -27.61 -26.18
CA ALA A 15 -21.57 -26.95 -26.20
C ALA A 15 -20.45 -27.97 -25.95
N LEU A 16 -19.56 -28.17 -26.93
CA LEU A 16 -18.29 -28.84 -26.73
C LEU A 16 -17.18 -27.79 -26.85
N MET A 17 -17.02 -26.97 -25.80
CA MET A 17 -15.84 -26.13 -25.65
C MET A 17 -14.81 -26.88 -24.82
N ALA A 18 -13.68 -27.14 -25.47
CA ALA A 18 -12.56 -27.91 -24.97
C ALA A 18 -12.06 -27.37 -23.62
N ALA A 19 -12.00 -28.26 -22.63
CA ALA A 19 -11.33 -28.01 -21.37
C ALA A 19 -9.82 -27.92 -21.63
N PHE A 20 -9.27 -26.71 -21.62
CA PHE A 20 -7.84 -26.49 -21.40
C PHE A 20 -7.56 -26.78 -19.93
N VAL A 21 -7.08 -27.99 -19.64
CA VAL A 21 -6.49 -28.34 -18.34
C VAL A 21 -5.10 -27.72 -18.24
N ALA A 22 -5.05 -26.42 -18.01
CA ALA A 22 -3.86 -25.79 -17.47
C ALA A 22 -3.75 -26.20 -16.00
N GLY A 23 -2.91 -27.20 -15.72
CA GLY A 23 -2.53 -27.59 -14.37
C GLY A 23 -1.79 -26.45 -13.68
N ALA A 24 -2.53 -25.57 -13.00
CA ALA A 24 -1.96 -24.67 -12.02
C ALA A 24 -1.68 -25.49 -10.76
N SER A 25 -0.39 -25.74 -10.47
CA SER A 25 0.01 -26.21 -9.15
C SER A 25 -0.53 -25.24 -8.10
N PRO A 26 -1.08 -25.70 -6.97
CA PRO A 26 -1.31 -24.84 -5.82
C PRO A 26 0.07 -24.40 -5.29
N GLY A 27 0.56 -23.29 -5.83
CA GLY A 27 1.61 -22.52 -5.19
C GLY A 27 1.15 -22.25 -3.78
N HIS A 28 1.94 -22.69 -2.81
CA HIS A 28 1.70 -22.40 -1.42
C HIS A 28 1.72 -20.88 -1.30
N ALA A 29 0.54 -20.28 -1.24
CA ALA A 29 0.39 -18.99 -0.60
C ALA A 29 0.78 -19.26 0.84
N GLN A 30 2.07 -19.09 1.13
CA GLN A 30 2.54 -18.84 2.46
C GLN A 30 1.65 -17.69 2.94
N GLU A 31 0.71 -17.99 3.82
CA GLU A 31 0.04 -16.98 4.63
C GLU A 31 1.20 -16.28 5.32
N ALA A 32 1.64 -15.17 4.73
CA ALA A 32 2.56 -14.27 5.38
C ALA A 32 1.90 -14.00 6.73
N GLN A 33 2.68 -14.05 7.80
CA GLN A 33 2.28 -13.63 9.14
C GLN A 33 1.89 -12.14 9.07
N ALA A 34 0.73 -11.86 8.49
CA ALA A 34 0.17 -10.55 8.18
C ALA A 34 -0.32 -9.88 9.45
N ASP A 35 -0.53 -10.67 10.51
CA ASP A 35 -0.98 -10.23 11.82
C ASP A 35 -0.08 -9.16 12.44
N THR A 36 1.17 -9.03 11.99
CA THR A 36 2.13 -8.06 12.55
C THR A 36 2.43 -6.90 11.60
N PHE A 37 1.97 -6.91 10.35
CA PHE A 37 2.26 -5.86 9.38
C PHE A 37 1.04 -4.96 9.14
N VAL A 38 1.24 -3.65 9.27
CA VAL A 38 0.19 -2.64 9.11
C VAL A 38 0.59 -1.69 7.98
N THR A 39 -0.20 -1.70 6.92
CA THR A 39 0.01 -0.80 5.78
C THR A 39 -0.47 0.61 6.11
N MET A 40 0.36 1.60 5.83
CA MET A 40 -0.04 3.01 5.86
C MET A 40 -0.48 3.46 4.47
N GLU A 41 -1.46 4.35 4.41
CA GLU A 41 -1.80 5.06 3.17
C GLU A 41 -0.57 5.86 2.67
N GLU A 42 -0.35 5.88 1.36
CA GLU A 42 0.77 6.61 0.72
C GLU A 42 0.84 8.06 1.22
N ILE A 43 2.06 8.49 1.54
CA ILE A 43 2.36 9.87 1.88
C ILE A 43 2.86 10.57 0.62
N SER A 44 2.22 11.68 0.27
CA SER A 44 2.56 12.51 -0.89
C SER A 44 2.80 13.94 -0.41
N VAL A 45 4.01 14.46 -0.62
CA VAL A 45 4.41 15.81 -0.19
C VAL A 45 5.07 16.58 -1.34
N PRO A 46 4.84 17.90 -1.46
CA PRO A 46 5.49 18.70 -2.49
C PRO A 46 6.98 18.82 -2.20
N ILE A 47 7.78 18.80 -3.26
CA ILE A 47 9.19 19.21 -3.24
C ILE A 47 9.21 20.69 -3.59
N ILE A 48 9.71 21.52 -2.67
CA ILE A 48 9.69 22.98 -2.82
C ILE A 48 11.14 23.49 -2.92
N ASP A 49 11.45 24.19 -3.99
CA ASP A 49 12.70 24.94 -4.17
C ASP A 49 12.40 26.37 -4.61
N ALA A 50 13.17 27.35 -4.13
CA ALA A 50 13.05 28.77 -4.50
C ALA A 50 11.60 29.32 -4.54
N SER A 51 10.76 28.91 -3.58
CA SER A 51 9.33 29.26 -3.47
C SER A 51 8.44 28.71 -4.60
N ARG A 52 8.86 27.64 -5.26
CA ARG A 52 8.10 26.92 -6.30
C ARG A 52 7.99 25.44 -5.96
N VAL A 53 6.89 24.83 -6.38
CA VAL A 53 6.75 23.37 -6.34
C VAL A 53 7.43 22.82 -7.58
N GLU A 54 8.54 22.11 -7.39
CA GLU A 54 9.32 21.49 -8.47
C GLU A 54 8.84 20.06 -8.75
N GLY A 55 8.20 19.42 -7.78
CA GLY A 55 7.76 18.05 -7.91
C GLY A 55 7.05 17.51 -6.68
N VAL A 56 6.89 16.18 -6.64
CA VAL A 56 6.21 15.47 -5.56
C VAL A 56 7.05 14.28 -5.13
N LEU A 57 7.28 14.18 -3.82
CA LEU A 57 7.81 13.00 -3.16
C LEU A 57 6.64 12.11 -2.72
N ARG A 58 6.64 10.86 -3.15
CA ARG A 58 5.68 9.82 -2.74
C ARG A 58 6.41 8.72 -2.00
N VAL A 59 5.85 8.29 -0.86
CA VAL A 59 6.42 7.24 -0.02
C VAL A 59 5.30 6.30 0.43
N SER A 60 5.48 5.00 0.18
CA SER A 60 4.61 3.96 0.74
C SER A 60 5.34 3.26 1.88
N ILE A 61 4.68 3.17 3.03
CA ILE A 61 5.26 2.67 4.28
C ILE A 61 4.43 1.51 4.82
N ILE A 62 5.11 0.47 5.30
CA ILE A 62 4.52 -0.60 6.11
C ILE A 62 5.18 -0.57 7.49
N LEU A 63 4.37 -0.62 8.54
CA LEU A 63 4.83 -0.74 9.90
C LEU A 63 4.79 -2.21 10.30
N GLN A 64 5.90 -2.72 10.81
CA GLN A 64 5.90 -4.01 11.50
C GLN A 64 5.75 -3.75 12.99
N ALA A 65 4.70 -4.28 13.61
CA ALA A 65 4.53 -4.33 15.06
C ALA A 65 5.44 -5.39 15.70
N ARG A 66 5.42 -5.50 17.03
CA ARG A 66 6.12 -6.59 17.74
C ARG A 66 5.31 -7.88 17.78
N ASP A 67 3.99 -7.76 17.75
CA ASP A 67 3.01 -8.85 17.82
C ASP A 67 1.67 -8.41 17.21
N ALA A 68 0.68 -9.32 17.21
CA ALA A 68 -0.65 -9.09 16.64
C ALA A 68 -1.48 -8.05 17.41
N GLU A 69 -1.35 -7.98 18.73
CA GLU A 69 -2.03 -6.97 19.55
C GLU A 69 -1.49 -5.57 19.25
N GLY A 70 -0.16 -5.46 19.14
CA GLY A 70 0.54 -4.26 18.73
C GLY A 70 0.10 -3.80 17.35
N ALA A 71 -0.06 -4.70 16.38
CA ALA A 71 -0.56 -4.34 15.05
C ALA A 71 -2.00 -3.76 15.10
N ALA A 72 -2.88 -4.35 15.90
CA ALA A 72 -4.22 -3.80 16.13
C ALA A 72 -4.17 -2.44 16.85
N GLY A 73 -3.19 -2.22 17.72
CA GLY A 73 -2.90 -0.92 18.35
C GLY A 73 -2.45 0.12 17.33
N LEU A 74 -1.47 -0.21 16.48
CA LEU A 74 -0.98 0.66 15.41
C LEU A 74 -2.11 1.04 14.44
N ALA A 75 -2.98 0.08 14.07
CA ALA A 75 -4.12 0.34 13.19
C ALA A 75 -5.09 1.38 13.78
N ARG A 76 -5.33 1.36 15.10
CA ARG A 76 -6.17 2.36 15.78
C ARG A 76 -5.53 3.75 15.84
N ARG A 77 -4.20 3.82 15.82
CA ARG A 77 -3.40 5.05 15.86
C ARG A 77 -2.94 5.52 14.49
N MET A 78 -3.53 4.97 13.43
CA MET A 78 -3.17 5.29 12.05
C MET A 78 -3.22 6.79 11.74
N PRO A 79 -4.21 7.58 12.23
CA PRO A 79 -4.23 9.03 12.00
C PRO A 79 -2.99 9.74 12.57
N GLU A 80 -2.58 9.42 13.79
CA GLU A 80 -1.42 10.02 14.45
C GLU A 80 -0.11 9.59 13.77
N LEU A 81 -0.01 8.30 13.43
CA LEU A 81 1.13 7.75 12.69
C LEU A 81 1.28 8.42 11.32
N ARG A 82 0.17 8.61 10.59
CA ARG A 82 0.17 9.30 9.29
C ARG A 82 0.56 10.76 9.44
N ALA A 83 0.06 11.46 10.48
CA ALA A 83 0.43 12.85 10.74
C ALA A 83 1.93 13.00 11.01
N ALA A 84 2.50 12.13 11.87
CA ALA A 84 3.94 12.14 12.16
C ALA A 84 4.78 11.82 10.92
N GLY A 85 4.38 10.81 10.14
CA GLY A 85 5.02 10.47 8.87
C GLY A 85 4.97 11.60 7.85
N LEU A 86 3.83 12.29 7.73
CA LEU A 86 3.65 13.43 6.84
C LEU A 86 4.58 14.59 7.22
N GLY A 87 4.64 14.96 8.50
CA GLY A 87 5.53 16.01 8.99
C GLY A 87 7.02 15.69 8.72
N ALA A 88 7.44 14.46 9.00
CA ALA A 88 8.81 14.03 8.72
C ALA A 88 9.11 14.02 7.21
N ALA A 89 8.18 13.59 6.37
CA ALA A 89 8.33 13.60 4.91
C ALA A 89 8.41 15.02 4.33
N ILE A 90 7.63 15.97 4.85
CA ILE A 90 7.68 17.39 4.44
C ILE A 90 9.07 17.97 4.71
N GLU A 91 9.61 17.73 5.91
CA GLU A 91 10.96 18.21 6.23
C GLU A 91 12.03 17.58 5.33
N PHE A 92 11.94 16.27 5.08
CA PHE A 92 12.87 15.60 4.19
C PHE A 92 12.78 16.17 2.77
N ALA A 93 11.56 16.37 2.27
CA ALA A 93 11.34 16.92 0.94
C ALA A 93 11.94 18.32 0.78
N ARG A 94 11.85 19.16 1.82
CA ARG A 94 12.41 20.52 1.82
C ARG A 94 13.94 20.54 1.80
N LEU A 95 14.58 19.60 2.49
CA LEU A 95 16.03 19.65 2.72
C LEU A 95 16.83 18.73 1.80
N HIS A 96 16.22 17.66 1.30
CA HIS A 96 16.95 16.51 0.77
C HIS A 96 16.35 15.88 -0.49
N ALA A 97 15.15 16.29 -0.92
CA ALA A 97 14.55 15.76 -2.14
C ALA A 97 14.69 16.74 -3.31
N SER A 98 14.86 16.16 -4.51
CA SER A 98 14.72 16.85 -5.79
C SER A 98 14.16 15.85 -6.80
N PRO A 99 13.27 16.28 -7.71
CA PRO A 99 12.79 15.40 -8.79
C PRO A 99 13.89 15.03 -9.79
N PHE A 100 15.03 15.73 -9.78
CA PHE A 100 16.14 15.54 -10.72
C PHE A 100 17.28 14.70 -10.16
N THR A 101 17.15 14.20 -8.92
CA THR A 101 18.18 13.38 -8.25
C THR A 101 17.55 12.15 -7.60
N PRO A 102 18.27 11.02 -7.53
CA PRO A 102 17.79 9.85 -6.78
C PRO A 102 17.50 10.16 -5.32
N VAL A 103 16.44 9.56 -4.77
CA VAL A 103 16.07 9.72 -3.36
C VAL A 103 17.02 8.93 -2.47
N ASP A 104 17.64 9.59 -1.49
CA ASP A 104 18.43 8.92 -0.45
C ASP A 104 17.51 8.28 0.59
N VAL A 105 17.18 7.01 0.36
CA VAL A 105 16.26 6.24 1.23
C VAL A 105 16.82 6.03 2.63
N ARG A 106 18.15 6.01 2.81
CA ARG A 106 18.75 5.87 4.14
C ARG A 106 18.49 7.10 4.99
N LYS A 107 18.66 8.30 4.42
CA LYS A 107 18.32 9.56 5.11
C LYS A 107 16.82 9.68 5.36
N LEU A 108 15.99 9.33 4.37
CA LEU A 108 14.54 9.32 4.53
C LEU A 108 14.10 8.38 5.67
N SER A 109 14.64 7.17 5.72
CA SER A 109 14.38 6.21 6.80
C SER A 109 14.85 6.72 8.16
N ALA A 110 16.05 7.32 8.24
CA ALA A 110 16.57 7.90 9.46
C ALA A 110 15.72 9.05 10.01
N GLN A 111 14.95 9.74 9.15
CA GLN A 111 14.05 10.81 9.53
C GLN A 111 12.63 10.31 9.86
N LEU A 112 12.08 9.37 9.07
CA LEU A 112 10.75 8.79 9.30
C LEU A 112 10.68 7.91 10.54
N THR A 113 11.69 7.07 10.76
CA THR A 113 11.69 6.08 11.83
C THR A 113 11.52 6.69 13.23
N PRO A 114 12.33 7.67 13.67
CA PRO A 114 12.14 8.27 14.99
C PRO A 114 10.79 9.00 15.10
N ALA A 115 10.32 9.65 14.04
CA ALA A 115 9.02 10.33 14.05
C ALA A 115 7.87 9.32 14.31
N LEU A 116 7.87 8.18 13.62
CA LEU A 116 6.85 7.15 13.78
C LEU A 116 6.96 6.42 15.13
N ILE A 117 8.17 6.08 15.58
CA ILE A 117 8.39 5.44 16.89
C ILE A 117 8.01 6.37 18.05
N SER A 118 8.16 7.70 17.88
CA SER A 118 7.75 8.67 18.90
C SER A 118 6.23 8.67 19.13
N VAL A 119 5.45 8.29 18.12
CA VAL A 119 4.03 8.05 18.26
C VAL A 119 3.82 6.74 19.02
N ASP A 120 4.39 5.62 18.54
CA ASP A 120 4.19 4.30 19.14
C ASP A 120 5.47 3.46 19.24
N ALA A 121 5.90 3.14 20.47
CA ALA A 121 7.07 2.31 20.74
C ALA A 121 6.87 0.80 20.43
N GLY A 122 5.63 0.39 20.15
CA GLY A 122 5.24 -0.94 19.70
C GLY A 122 5.64 -1.24 18.24
N ILE A 123 6.13 -0.24 17.49
CA ILE A 123 6.72 -0.45 16.17
C ILE A 123 8.07 -1.18 16.31
N ALA A 124 8.19 -2.34 15.69
CA ALA A 124 9.44 -3.08 15.59
C ALA A 124 10.30 -2.57 14.42
N ARG A 125 9.69 -2.32 13.26
CA ARG A 125 10.37 -1.81 12.05
C ARG A 125 9.46 -0.90 11.24
N VAL A 126 10.06 0.12 10.62
CA VAL A 126 9.44 0.95 9.59
C VAL A 126 10.00 0.54 8.23
N LEU A 127 9.15 0.09 7.33
CA LEU A 127 9.53 -0.44 6.02
C LEU A 127 9.09 0.51 4.92
N ILE A 128 10.04 1.08 4.19
CA ILE A 128 9.75 1.84 2.98
C ILE A 128 9.70 0.85 1.82
N VAL A 129 8.50 0.61 1.28
CA VAL A 129 8.30 -0.38 0.21
C VAL A 129 8.33 0.23 -1.19
N LYS A 130 8.04 1.53 -1.28
CA LYS A 130 8.10 2.29 -2.52
C LYS A 130 8.43 3.74 -2.21
N VAL A 131 9.26 4.34 -3.06
CA VAL A 131 9.57 5.77 -3.01
C VAL A 131 9.76 6.30 -4.43
N SER A 132 9.30 7.52 -4.68
CA SER A 132 9.53 8.22 -5.94
C SER A 132 9.55 9.73 -5.71
N ALA A 133 10.45 10.43 -6.39
CA ALA A 133 10.43 11.88 -6.55
C ALA A 133 10.27 12.17 -8.04
N LEU A 134 9.19 12.84 -8.42
CA LEU A 134 8.87 13.12 -9.82
C LEU A 134 8.60 14.61 -9.99
N ALA A 135 9.01 15.17 -11.13
CA ALA A 135 8.76 16.57 -11.47
C ALA A 135 7.26 16.82 -11.65
N ALA A 136 6.83 18.05 -11.38
CA ALA A 136 5.45 18.50 -11.53
C ALA A 136 5.05 18.69 -13.00
#